data_AF-A0A1H9Q815-F1
#
_entry.id   AF-A0A1H9Q815-F1
#
_cell.length_a   1.000
_cell.length_b   1.000
_cell.length_c   1.000
_cell.angle_alpha   90.00
_cell.angle_beta   90.00
_cell.angle_gamma   90.00
#
_symmetry.space_group_name_H-M   'P 1'
#
loop_
_entity.id
_entity.type
_entity.pdbx_description
1 polymer ?
#
loop_
_entity_poly.entity_id
_entity_poly.type
_entity_poly.pdbx_seq_one_letter_code
_entity_poly.pdbx_strand_id
1 'polypeptide(L)'
;MNVQFKKGALELCVLALLDKKDRYGYELVQNISSKIAISEGSVYPLLRRLTKEEYFTTYLQESQEGPSRKYYQLTEKGRSHLYELRDEWQQFTKGVNEIIKEGVGYDKG
;
A
#
# COMPACT_ATOMS: atom_id res chain seq x y z
N MET A 1 3.55 9.54 -14.01
CA MET A 1 2.39 9.02 -13.25
C MET A 1 1.93 10.05 -12.24
N ASN A 2 0.64 10.40 -12.25
CA ASN A 2 0.03 11.44 -11.42
C ASN A 2 0.23 11.19 -9.91
N VAL A 3 0.66 12.21 -9.16
CA VAL A 3 0.99 12.12 -7.73
C VAL A 3 -0.22 11.79 -6.87
N GLN A 4 -1.42 12.25 -7.25
CA GLN A 4 -2.64 12.01 -6.47
C GLN A 4 -3.08 10.55 -6.54
N PHE A 5 -2.96 9.91 -7.72
CA PHE A 5 -3.25 8.48 -7.86
C PHE A 5 -2.30 7.63 -7.02
N LYS A 6 -1.01 7.99 -6.98
CA LYS A 6 -0.02 7.29 -6.14
C LYS A 6 -0.38 7.39 -4.67
N LYS A 7 -0.73 8.59 -4.19
CA LYS A 7 -1.12 8.80 -2.78
C LYS A 7 -2.34 7.98 -2.41
N GLY A 8 -3.37 7.96 -3.27
CA GLY A 8 -4.59 7.18 -3.04
C GLY A 8 -4.33 5.66 -3.00
N ALA A 9 -3.45 5.15 -3.88
CA ALA A 9 -3.15 3.72 -3.95
C ALA A 9 -2.13 3.24 -2.89
N LEU A 10 -1.33 4.13 -2.31
CA LEU A 10 -0.18 3.75 -1.49
C LEU A 10 -0.58 2.96 -0.23
N GLU A 11 -1.64 3.40 0.45
CA GLU A 11 -2.15 2.72 1.65
C GLU A 11 -2.56 1.28 1.36
N LEU A 12 -3.37 1.09 0.30
CA LEU A 12 -3.78 -0.24 -0.15
C LEU A 12 -2.57 -1.13 -0.49
N CYS A 13 -1.53 -0.57 -1.13
CA CYS A 13 -0.32 -1.31 -1.45
C CYS A 13 0.44 -1.77 -0.20
N VAL A 14 0.58 -0.92 0.81
CA VAL A 14 1.25 -1.26 2.07
C VAL A 14 0.49 -2.35 2.81
N LEU A 15 -0.82 -2.18 2.98
CA LEU A 15 -1.69 -3.16 3.63
C LEU A 15 -1.61 -4.51 2.92
N ALA A 16 -1.77 -4.54 1.59
CA ALA A 16 -1.73 -5.78 0.81
C ALA A 16 -0.38 -6.51 0.84
N LEU A 17 0.74 -5.79 0.98
CA LEU A 17 2.06 -6.41 1.12
C LEU A 17 2.26 -7.06 2.49
N LEU A 18 1.70 -6.45 3.54
CA LEU A 18 1.73 -6.95 4.91
C LEU A 18 0.77 -8.13 5.14
N ASP A 19 -0.32 -8.21 4.37
CA ASP A 19 -1.28 -9.33 4.43
C ASP A 19 -0.64 -10.67 4.09
N LYS A 20 0.34 -10.63 3.19
CA LYS A 20 1.09 -11.81 2.75
C LYS A 20 2.11 -12.32 3.78
N LYS A 21 2.73 -11.40 4.51
CA LYS A 21 3.71 -11.65 5.57
C LYS A 21 4.12 -10.33 6.21
N ASP A 22 4.60 -10.40 7.44
CA ASP A 22 5.21 -9.29 8.15
C ASP A 22 6.47 -8.81 7.42
N ARG A 23 6.68 -7.49 7.37
CA ARG A 23 7.80 -6.86 6.65
C ARG A 23 8.35 -5.68 7.43
N TYR A 24 9.64 -5.43 7.27
CA TYR A 24 10.27 -4.21 7.78
C TYR A 24 10.16 -3.05 6.79
N GLY A 25 10.25 -1.82 7.29
CA GLY A 25 9.93 -0.61 6.52
C GLY A 25 10.68 -0.49 5.18
N TYR A 26 11.97 -0.81 5.15
CA TYR A 26 12.76 -0.76 3.92
C TYR A 26 12.33 -1.81 2.89
N GLU A 27 11.96 -3.03 3.30
CA GLU A 27 11.42 -4.05 2.39
C GLU A 27 10.11 -3.56 1.74
N LEU A 28 9.24 -2.88 2.49
CA LEU A 28 8.01 -2.30 1.94
C LEU A 28 8.32 -1.23 0.88
N VAL A 29 9.23 -0.32 1.19
CA VAL A 29 9.68 0.72 0.25
C VAL A 29 10.19 0.10 -1.05
N GLN A 30 11.12 -0.85 -0.96
CA GLN A 30 11.69 -1.50 -2.15
C GLN A 30 10.63 -2.22 -3.00
N ASN A 31 9.74 -2.97 -2.37
CA ASN A 31 8.67 -3.68 -3.08
C ASN A 31 7.72 -2.73 -3.79
N ILE A 32 7.34 -1.62 -3.16
CA ILE A 32 6.40 -0.66 -3.77
C ILE A 32 7.11 0.16 -4.86
N SER A 33 8.31 0.68 -4.58
CA SER A 33 9.07 1.51 -5.52
C SER A 33 9.45 0.76 -6.80
N SER A 34 9.58 -0.56 -6.76
CA SER A 34 9.79 -1.39 -7.96
C SER A 34 8.61 -1.40 -8.94
N LYS A 35 7.41 -1.05 -8.48
CA LYS A 35 6.16 -1.09 -9.28
C LYS A 35 5.52 0.28 -9.46
N ILE A 36 5.64 1.15 -8.46
CA ILE A 36 5.04 2.46 -8.41
C ILE A 36 6.12 3.46 -8.02
N ALA A 37 6.43 4.42 -8.88
CA ALA A 37 7.45 5.43 -8.59
C ALA A 37 7.05 6.33 -7.40
N ILE A 38 7.37 5.92 -6.17
CA ILE A 38 7.13 6.64 -4.92
C ILE A 38 8.45 6.96 -4.22
N SER A 39 8.46 8.02 -3.42
CA SER A 39 9.59 8.36 -2.56
C SER A 39 9.51 7.61 -1.22
N GLU A 40 10.66 7.26 -0.65
CA GLU A 40 10.72 6.64 0.69
C GLU A 40 10.05 7.51 1.75
N GLY A 41 10.18 8.84 1.61
CA GLY A 41 9.55 9.84 2.48
C GLY A 41 8.01 9.80 2.47
N SER A 42 7.38 9.08 1.55
CA SER A 42 5.93 8.86 1.54
C SER A 42 5.49 7.65 2.37
N VAL A 43 6.37 6.64 2.54
CA VAL A 43 6.02 5.36 3.16
C VAL A 43 6.13 5.43 4.69
N TYR A 44 7.21 5.99 5.23
CA TYR A 44 7.42 5.99 6.68
C TYR A 44 6.38 6.82 7.46
N PRO A 45 5.95 8.01 7.01
CA PRO A 45 4.86 8.73 7.66
C PRO A 45 3.54 7.95 7.63
N LEU A 46 3.26 7.26 6.51
CA LEU A 46 2.09 6.40 6.39
C LEU A 46 2.14 5.23 7.37
N LEU A 47 3.27 4.52 7.47
CA LEU A 47 3.44 3.43 8.44
C LEU A 47 3.23 3.91 9.88
N ARG A 48 3.75 5.09 10.23
CA ARG A 48 3.53 5.70 11.55
C ARG A 48 2.06 5.99 11.81
N ARG A 49 1.35 6.55 10.83
CA ARG A 49 -0.09 6.84 10.93
C ARG A 49 -0.90 5.55 11.11
N LEU A 50 -0.70 4.56 10.26
CA LEU A 50 -1.45 3.29 10.30
C LEU A 50 -1.15 2.47 11.58
N THR A 51 0.06 2.61 12.15
CA THR A 51 0.36 2.04 13.48
C THR A 51 -0.42 2.77 14.58
N LYS A 52 -0.51 4.11 14.52
CA LYS A 52 -1.29 4.92 15.47
C LYS A 52 -2.79 4.63 15.39
N GLU A 53 -3.29 4.32 14.19
CA GLU A 53 -4.67 3.90 13.93
C GLU A 53 -4.93 2.42 14.28
N GLU A 54 -3.92 1.71 14.80
CA GLU A 54 -3.99 0.31 15.24
C GLU A 54 -4.23 -0.70 14.11
N TYR A 55 -4.01 -0.30 12.86
CA TYR A 55 -4.02 -1.22 11.72
C TYR A 55 -2.76 -2.09 11.70
N PHE A 56 -1.68 -1.62 12.33
CA PHE A 56 -0.44 -2.38 12.52
C PHE A 56 -0.03 -2.48 13.98
N THR A 57 0.52 -3.63 14.34
CA THR A 57 1.46 -3.76 15.46
C THR A 57 2.89 -3.77 14.93
N THR A 58 3.85 -3.56 15.83
CA THR A 58 5.27 -3.57 15.45
C THR A 58 6.11 -4.30 16.47
N TYR A 59 7.13 -5.01 16.00
CA TYR A 59 8.10 -5.68 16.84
C TYR A 59 9.52 -5.50 16.27
N LEU A 60 10.52 -5.66 17.13
CA LEU A 60 11.92 -5.68 16.71
C LEU A 60 12.35 -7.12 16.48
N GLN A 61 13.06 -7.36 15.38
CA GLN A 61 13.67 -8.65 15.10
C GLN A 61 15.14 -8.42 14.76
N GLU A 62 16.01 -9.22 15.35
CA GLU A 62 17.44 -9.21 15.05
C GLU A 62 17.67 -9.54 13.57
N SER A 63 18.54 -8.78 12.93
CA SER A 63 19.01 -9.09 11.59
C SER A 63 20.23 -10.00 11.67
N GLN A 64 20.44 -10.84 10.65
CA GLN A 64 21.64 -11.68 10.56
C GLN A 64 22.93 -10.85 10.62
N GLU A 65 22.88 -9.63 10.09
CA GLU A 65 23.96 -8.64 10.18
C GLU A 65 23.35 -7.25 10.45
N GLY A 66 23.96 -6.47 11.34
CA GLY A 66 23.58 -5.08 11.62
C GLY A 66 22.49 -4.89 12.70
N PRO A 67 21.88 -3.70 12.78
CA PRO A 67 20.93 -3.36 13.83
C PRO A 67 19.58 -4.05 13.65
N SER A 68 18.89 -4.32 14.76
CA SER A 68 17.54 -4.89 14.75
C SER A 68 16.59 -4.10 13.85
N ARG A 69 15.78 -4.83 13.08
CA ARG A 69 14.82 -4.26 12.15
C ARG A 69 13.45 -4.17 12.81
N LYS A 70 12.77 -3.04 12.60
CA LYS A 70 11.38 -2.86 12.99
C LYS A 70 10.46 -3.48 11.95
N TYR A 71 9.78 -4.56 12.32
CA TYR A 71 8.77 -5.22 11.52
C TYR A 71 7.39 -4.66 11.82
N TYR A 72 6.54 -4.68 10.80
CA TYR A 72 5.14 -4.33 10.86
C TYR A 72 4.34 -5.60 10.63
N GLN A 73 3.29 -5.78 11.43
CA GLN A 73 2.35 -6.88 11.35
C GLN A 73 0.94 -6.30 11.29
N LEU A 74 0.11 -6.84 10.40
CA LEU A 74 -1.31 -6.48 10.35
C LEU A 74 -2.05 -6.97 11.58
N THR A 75 -2.88 -6.09 12.15
CA THR A 75 -3.89 -6.48 13.13
C THR A 75 -5.14 -6.99 12.41
N GLU A 76 -6.07 -7.59 13.16
CA GLU A 76 -7.38 -7.97 12.61
C GLU A 76 -8.17 -6.75 12.10
N LYS A 77 -8.07 -5.62 12.82
CA LYS A 77 -8.62 -4.33 12.41
C LYS A 77 -8.01 -3.87 11.08
N GLY A 78 -6.68 -3.97 10.94
CA GLY A 78 -5.98 -3.63 9.71
C GLY A 78 -6.34 -4.55 8.55
N ARG A 79 -6.55 -5.84 8.81
CA ARG A 79 -6.96 -6.81 7.80
C ARG A 79 -8.38 -6.55 7.31
N SER A 80 -9.31 -6.24 8.21
CA SER A 80 -10.67 -5.83 7.86
C SER A 80 -10.66 -4.58 6.98
N HIS A 81 -9.93 -3.55 7.40
CA HIS A 81 -9.75 -2.30 6.64
C HIS A 81 -9.12 -2.51 5.26
N LEU A 82 -8.13 -3.41 5.14
CA LEU A 82 -7.57 -3.79 3.84
C LEU A 82 -8.65 -4.33 2.89
N TYR A 83 -9.50 -5.24 3.36
CA TYR A 83 -10.51 -5.86 2.50
C TYR A 83 -11.60 -4.86 2.09
N GLU A 84 -12.01 -3.96 2.98
CA GLU A 84 -12.90 -2.84 2.66
C GLU A 84 -12.30 -1.94 1.58
N LEU A 85 -11.05 -1.46 1.79
CA LEU A 85 -10.36 -0.62 0.81
C LEU A 85 -10.13 -1.32 -0.53
N ARG A 86 -9.86 -2.64 -0.53
CA ARG A 86 -9.72 -3.42 -1.75
C ARG A 86 -11.01 -3.41 -2.56
N ASP A 87 -12.14 -3.61 -1.90
CA ASP A 87 -13.44 -3.70 -2.56
C ASP A 87 -13.88 -2.33 -3.09
N GLU A 88 -13.68 -1.27 -2.31
CA GLU A 88 -13.86 0.12 -2.76
C GLU A 88 -12.97 0.44 -3.97
N TRP A 89 -11.69 0.06 -3.94
CA TRP A 89 -10.77 0.28 -5.04
C TRP A 89 -11.20 -0.42 -6.32
N GLN A 90 -11.69 -1.66 -6.22
CA GLN A 90 -12.19 -2.41 -7.38
C GLN A 90 -13.42 -1.73 -7.99
N GLN A 91 -14.37 -1.29 -7.16
CA GLN A 91 -15.56 -0.58 -7.64
C GLN A 91 -15.19 0.76 -8.30
N PHE A 92 -14.34 1.54 -7.63
CA PHE A 92 -13.89 2.84 -8.13
C PHE A 92 -13.15 2.72 -9.46
N THR A 93 -12.15 1.85 -9.53
CA THR A 93 -11.35 1.69 -10.76
C THR A 93 -12.17 1.13 -11.91
N LYS A 94 -13.13 0.23 -11.64
CA LYS A 94 -14.07 -0.24 -12.66
C LYS A 94 -14.86 0.92 -13.26
N GLY A 95 -15.53 1.74 -12.44
CA GLY A 95 -16.33 2.87 -12.93
C GLY A 95 -15.49 3.92 -13.68
N VAL A 96 -14.29 4.23 -13.18
CA VAL A 96 -13.36 5.13 -13.88
C VAL A 96 -12.97 4.56 -15.25
N ASN A 97 -12.62 3.28 -15.33
CA ASN A 97 -12.22 2.64 -16.59
C ASN A 97 -13.39 2.56 -17.59
N GLU A 98 -14.62 2.34 -17.12
CA GLU A 98 -15.84 2.37 -17.96
C GLU A 98 -16.05 3.77 -18.56
N ILE A 99 -16.00 4.84 -17.74
CA ILE A 99 -16.15 6.22 -18.21
C ILE A 99 -15.03 6.60 -19.20
N ILE A 100 -13.78 6.23 -18.91
CA ILE A 100 -12.65 6.47 -19.83
C ILE A 100 -12.90 5.76 -21.17
N LYS A 101 -13.39 4.51 -21.16
CA LYS A 101 -13.67 3.75 -22.37
C LYS A 101 -14.81 4.36 -23.21
N GLU A 102 -15.82 4.93 -22.56
CA GLU A 102 -16.93 5.61 -23.22
C GLU A 102 -16.54 6.98 -23.78
N GLY A 103 -15.78 7.76 -23.01
CA GLY A 103 -15.43 9.15 -23.35
C GLY A 103 -14.18 9.29 -24.21
N VAL A 104 -13.22 8.38 -24.08
CA VAL A 104 -12.03 8.27 -24.92
C VAL A 104 -12.26 7.06 -25.81
N GLY A 105 -12.96 7.28 -26.93
CA GLY A 105 -13.23 6.23 -27.89
C GLY A 105 -11.94 5.48 -28.20
N TYR A 106 -11.97 4.15 -28.12
CA TYR A 106 -10.96 3.34 -28.80
C TYR A 106 -10.97 3.81 -30.25
N ASP A 107 -9.87 4.44 -30.69
CA ASP A 107 -9.61 4.62 -32.11
C ASP A 107 -9.84 3.25 -32.74
N LYS A 108 -10.89 3.16 -33.55
CA LYS A 108 -11.15 2.01 -34.40
C LYS A 108 -9.98 1.95 -35.38
N GLY A 109 -8.95 1.19 -35.01
CA GLY A 109 -8.08 0.52 -35.97
C GLY A 109 -8.87 -0.58 -36.66
#